data_AF-A0A7V8W2N6-F1
#
_entry.id   AF-A0A7V8W2N6-F1
#
_cell.length_a   1.000
_cell.length_b   1.000
_cell.length_c   1.000
_cell.angle_alpha   90.00
_cell.angle_beta   90.00
_cell.angle_gamma   90.00
#
_symmetry.space_group_name_H-M   'P 1'
#
loop_
_entity.id
_entity.type
_entity.pdbx_description
1 polymer ?
#
loop_
_entity_poly.entity_id
_entity_poly.type
_entity_poly.pdbx_seq_one_letter_code
_entity_poly.pdbx_strand_id
1 'polypeptide(L)'
;MRLTSMKLLVFLLFLCILASCNVSKFPSIDTSEFLLNVTVRDVDDAVDRVIKQCYEYPVSGPIDVKHDLNNVVQIQIPFRQRTDESINKIWKDLYAMNHVLAVNIIKCSSFLK
;
A
#
# COMPACT_ATOMS: atom_id res chain seq x y z
N MET A 1 47.19 42.36 17.92
CA MET A 1 46.21 41.45 18.55
C MET A 1 45.25 40.97 17.47
N ARG A 2 45.44 39.74 16.96
CA ARG A 2 44.57 39.11 15.94
C ARG A 2 43.82 37.95 16.63
N LEU A 3 42.54 38.14 16.90
CA LEU A 3 41.67 37.15 17.56
C LEU A 3 40.26 37.18 16.93
N THR A 4 40.17 36.85 15.64
CA THR A 4 38.87 36.71 14.93
C THR A 4 38.81 35.53 13.96
N SER A 5 39.74 34.57 14.04
CA SER A 5 39.86 33.49 13.03
C SER A 5 39.62 32.08 13.58
N MET A 6 38.77 31.92 14.60
CA MET A 6 38.36 30.58 15.08
C MET A 6 36.85 30.33 15.04
N LYS A 7 36.00 31.35 14.87
CA LYS A 7 34.54 31.16 14.69
C LYS A 7 34.14 30.84 13.25
N LEU A 8 34.95 31.27 12.27
CA LEU A 8 34.69 31.00 10.85
C LEU A 8 34.93 29.53 10.47
N LEU A 9 35.90 28.88 11.13
CA LEU A 9 36.26 27.49 10.83
C LEU A 9 35.20 26.50 11.33
N VAL A 10 34.56 26.79 12.46
CA VAL A 10 33.45 25.98 13.02
C VAL A 10 32.21 26.06 12.12
N PHE A 11 31.93 27.24 11.54
CA PHE A 11 30.79 27.42 10.64
C PHE A 11 30.96 26.65 9.32
N LEU A 12 32.19 26.58 8.80
CA LEU A 12 32.52 25.82 7.58
C LEU A 12 32.46 24.31 7.79
N LEU A 13 32.85 23.82 8.98
CA LEU A 13 32.72 22.41 9.36
C LEU A 13 31.25 21.99 9.49
N PHE A 14 30.36 22.87 9.98
CA PHE A 14 28.94 22.57 10.10
C PHE A 14 28.25 22.46 8.73
N LEU A 15 28.71 23.21 7.71
CA LEU A 15 28.17 23.13 6.35
C LEU A 15 28.48 21.79 5.65
N CYS A 16 29.61 21.15 5.95
CA CYS A 16 29.96 19.85 5.35
C CYS A 16 29.11 18.67 5.86
N ILE A 17 28.54 18.78 7.07
CA ILE A 17 27.69 17.73 7.65
C ILE A 17 26.34 17.68 6.93
N LEU A 18 25.80 18.84 6.53
CA LEU A 18 24.54 18.94 5.78
C LEU A 18 24.67 18.52 4.30
N ALA A 19 25.87 18.58 3.72
CA ALA A 19 26.14 18.09 2.37
C ALA A 19 26.25 16.56 2.30
N SER A 20 26.44 15.89 3.44
CA SER A 20 26.27 14.45 3.58
C SER A 20 24.80 14.10 3.87
N CYS A 21 23.87 14.73 3.16
CA CYS A 21 22.61 14.08 2.79
C CYS A 21 22.99 12.94 1.85
N ASN A 22 23.52 11.89 2.49
CA ASN A 22 23.63 10.57 1.96
C ASN A 22 22.22 10.26 1.45
N VAL A 23 22.03 10.31 0.14
CA VAL A 23 20.92 9.63 -0.52
C VAL A 23 21.20 8.17 -0.21
N SER A 24 20.82 7.74 0.98
CA SER A 24 20.68 6.34 1.28
C SER A 24 19.74 5.88 0.18
N LYS A 25 20.27 5.05 -0.71
CA LYS A 25 19.44 4.20 -1.55
C LYS A 25 18.37 3.69 -0.60
N PHE A 26 17.11 4.07 -0.84
CA PHE A 26 15.99 3.56 -0.07
C PHE A 26 16.27 2.07 0.10
N PRO A 27 16.46 1.57 1.34
CA PRO A 27 16.60 0.13 1.51
C PRO A 27 15.41 -0.44 0.78
N SER A 28 15.65 -1.32 -0.21
CA SER A 28 14.64 -1.94 -1.04
C SER A 28 13.49 -2.32 -0.12
N ILE A 29 12.44 -1.52 -0.15
CA ILE A 29 11.36 -1.65 0.82
C ILE A 29 10.76 -3.00 0.48
N ASP A 30 10.81 -3.92 1.43
CA ASP A 30 10.19 -5.24 1.35
C ASP A 30 8.67 -5.01 1.19
N THR A 31 8.25 -4.65 -0.02
CA THR A 31 6.84 -4.56 -0.37
C THR A 31 6.37 -5.98 -0.50
N SER A 32 5.80 -6.51 0.59
CA SER A 32 5.03 -7.74 0.51
C SER A 32 3.85 -7.47 -0.40
N GLU A 33 3.70 -8.29 -1.44
CA GLU A 33 2.51 -8.26 -2.28
C GLU A 33 1.39 -9.02 -1.55
N PHE A 34 0.19 -8.46 -1.59
CA PHE A 34 -1.00 -9.07 -1.00
C PHE A 34 -2.08 -9.17 -2.06
N LEU A 35 -2.82 -10.25 -2.01
CA LEU A 35 -4.02 -10.43 -2.81
C LEU A 35 -5.22 -10.34 -1.87
N LEU A 36 -6.10 -9.36 -2.08
CA LEU A 36 -7.40 -9.34 -1.41
C LEU A 36 -8.41 -10.06 -2.28
N ASN A 37 -9.16 -10.94 -1.67
CA ASN A 37 -10.30 -11.59 -2.30
C ASN A 37 -11.57 -11.10 -1.60
N VAL A 38 -12.38 -10.33 -2.32
CA VAL A 38 -13.63 -9.76 -1.83
C VAL A 38 -14.78 -10.54 -2.46
N THR A 39 -15.62 -11.15 -1.63
CA THR A 39 -16.82 -11.83 -2.07
C THR A 39 -18.00 -10.89 -1.90
N VAL A 40 -18.67 -10.55 -3.00
CA VAL A 40 -19.78 -9.59 -3.06
C VAL A 40 -21.00 -10.30 -3.63
N ARG A 41 -22.20 -9.95 -3.17
CA ARG A 41 -23.43 -10.34 -3.85
C ARG A 41 -23.71 -9.38 -5.01
N ASP A 42 -23.95 -9.93 -6.19
CA ASP A 42 -24.23 -9.18 -7.42
C ASP A 42 -25.67 -8.66 -7.44
N VAL A 43 -25.88 -7.56 -6.71
CA VAL A 43 -27.15 -6.85 -6.63
C VAL A 43 -26.89 -5.36 -6.66
N ASP A 44 -27.81 -4.60 -7.25
CA ASP A 44 -27.85 -3.15 -7.20
C ASP A 44 -26.49 -2.48 -7.45
N ASP A 45 -25.74 -2.88 -8.48
CA ASP A 45 -24.41 -2.35 -8.83
C ASP A 45 -23.37 -2.43 -7.68
N ALA A 46 -23.53 -3.38 -6.75
CA ALA A 46 -22.62 -3.52 -5.60
C ALA A 46 -21.19 -3.83 -6.04
N VAL A 47 -21.02 -4.65 -7.08
CA VAL A 47 -19.72 -5.00 -7.65
C VAL A 47 -18.98 -3.75 -8.13
N ASP A 48 -19.63 -2.89 -8.90
CA ASP A 48 -19.04 -1.66 -9.43
C ASP A 48 -18.64 -0.69 -8.31
N ARG A 49 -19.46 -0.56 -7.26
CA ARG A 49 -19.12 0.25 -6.09
C ARG A 49 -17.88 -0.28 -5.37
N VAL A 50 -17.81 -1.59 -5.16
CA VAL A 50 -16.65 -2.21 -4.50
C VAL A 50 -15.39 -2.02 -5.35
N ILE A 51 -15.47 -2.24 -6.67
CA ILE A 51 -14.35 -2.00 -7.59
C ILE A 51 -13.89 -0.54 -7.52
N LYS A 52 -14.84 0.41 -7.57
CA LYS A 52 -14.54 1.85 -7.45
C LYS A 52 -13.83 2.19 -6.14
N GLN A 53 -14.30 1.63 -5.02
CA GLN A 53 -13.64 1.80 -3.72
C GLN A 53 -12.22 1.23 -3.73
N CYS A 54 -12.01 0.10 -4.41
CA CYS A 54 -10.71 -0.55 -4.48
C CYS A 54 -9.67 0.28 -5.27
N TYR A 55 -10.12 1.05 -6.27
CA TYR A 55 -9.25 1.98 -7.00
C TYR A 55 -8.80 3.20 -6.18
N GLU A 56 -9.36 3.45 -5.00
CA GLU A 56 -8.85 4.47 -4.07
C GLU A 56 -7.55 4.03 -3.37
N TYR A 57 -7.23 2.73 -3.42
CA TYR A 57 -6.04 2.15 -2.82
C TYR A 57 -4.92 1.91 -3.86
N PRO A 58 -3.65 1.80 -3.44
CA PRO A 58 -2.52 1.52 -4.33
C PRO A 58 -2.55 0.06 -4.83
N VAL A 59 -3.37 -0.19 -5.84
CA VAL A 59 -3.43 -1.43 -6.61
C VAL A 59 -2.11 -1.66 -7.35
N SER A 60 -1.58 -2.88 -7.32
CA SER A 60 -0.31 -3.23 -7.95
C SER A 60 -0.45 -3.91 -9.31
N GLY A 61 -1.66 -4.19 -9.75
CA GLY A 61 -1.94 -4.93 -10.98
C GLY A 61 -3.42 -4.92 -11.36
N PRO A 62 -3.81 -5.71 -12.38
CA PRO A 62 -5.19 -5.78 -12.82
C PRO A 62 -6.10 -6.40 -11.75
N ILE A 63 -7.31 -5.89 -11.64
CA ILE A 63 -8.37 -6.47 -10.82
C ILE A 63 -9.02 -7.60 -11.63
N ASP A 64 -9.10 -8.79 -11.05
CA ASP A 64 -9.76 -9.94 -11.65
C ASP A 64 -11.14 -10.12 -11.02
N VAL A 65 -12.17 -10.30 -11.84
CA VAL A 65 -13.57 -10.40 -11.41
C VAL A 65 -14.14 -11.71 -11.90
N LYS A 66 -14.53 -12.58 -10.97
CA LYS A 66 -15.10 -13.90 -11.25
C LYS A 66 -16.54 -13.95 -10.80
N HIS A 67 -17.44 -14.18 -11.76
CA HIS A 67 -18.87 -14.37 -11.49
C HIS A 67 -19.14 -15.86 -11.22
N ASP A 68 -19.87 -16.13 -10.14
CA ASP A 68 -20.37 -17.47 -9.79
C ASP A 68 -21.87 -17.58 -10.10
N LEU A 69 -22.39 -18.80 -10.17
CA LEU A 69 -23.76 -19.14 -10.58
C LEU A 69 -24.85 -18.67 -9.60
N ASN A 70 -24.48 -18.15 -8.43
CA ASN A 70 -25.40 -17.79 -7.34
C ASN A 70 -25.54 -16.28 -7.10
N ASN A 71 -25.33 -15.45 -8.13
CA ASN A 71 -25.22 -13.98 -7.99
C ASN A 71 -24.18 -13.60 -6.93
N VAL A 72 -23.10 -14.36 -6.86
CA VAL A 72 -21.95 -14.08 -6.01
C VAL A 72 -20.78 -13.81 -6.92
N VAL A 73 -20.07 -12.71 -6.67
CA VAL A 73 -18.92 -12.28 -7.44
C VAL A 73 -17.73 -12.24 -6.52
N GLN A 74 -16.63 -12.84 -6.97
CA GLN A 74 -15.34 -12.75 -6.31
C GLN A 74 -14.49 -11.74 -7.06
N ILE A 75 -14.00 -10.74 -6.32
CA ILE A 75 -13.14 -9.68 -6.83
C ILE A 75 -11.76 -9.90 -6.22
N GLN A 76 -10.78 -10.19 -7.06
CA GLN A 76 -9.39 -10.39 -6.67
C GLN A 76 -8.58 -9.16 -7.02
N ILE A 77 -7.97 -8.56 -6.02
CA ILE A 77 -7.27 -7.30 -6.18
C ILE A 77 -5.85 -7.47 -5.64
N PRO A 78 -4.82 -7.27 -6.49
CA PRO A 78 -3.45 -7.27 -6.04
C PRO A 78 -3.07 -5.88 -5.50
N PHE A 79 -2.50 -5.82 -4.29
CA PHE A 79 -1.99 -4.58 -3.69
C PHE A 79 -0.53 -4.73 -3.31
N ARG A 80 0.18 -3.60 -3.38
CA ARG A 80 1.49 -3.42 -2.76
C ARG A 80 1.33 -2.52 -1.56
N GLN A 81 1.35 -3.11 -0.37
CA GLN A 81 1.26 -2.35 0.86
C GLN A 81 2.41 -2.65 1.81
N ARG A 82 2.75 -1.62 2.59
CA ARG A 82 3.97 -1.57 3.41
C ARG A 82 3.71 -1.84 4.89
N THR A 83 2.47 -1.75 5.37
CA THR A 83 2.14 -1.87 6.80
C THR A 83 0.83 -2.63 7.04
N ASP A 84 0.80 -3.42 8.12
CA ASP A 84 -0.39 -4.18 8.55
C ASP A 84 -1.57 -3.26 8.92
N GLU A 85 -1.29 -2.05 9.41
CA GLU A 85 -2.32 -1.05 9.73
C GLU A 85 -3.11 -0.62 8.49
N SER A 86 -2.40 -0.41 7.36
CA SER A 86 -3.02 0.01 6.10
C SER A 86 -3.89 -1.11 5.52
N ILE A 87 -3.45 -2.36 5.65
CA ILE A 87 -4.21 -3.55 5.23
C ILE A 87 -5.46 -3.72 6.09
N ASN A 88 -5.34 -3.57 7.42
CA ASN A 88 -6.48 -3.64 8.33
C ASN A 88 -7.51 -2.54 8.05
N LYS A 89 -7.06 -1.35 7.65
CA LYS A 89 -7.95 -0.27 7.25
C LYS A 89 -8.73 -0.65 5.99
N ILE A 90 -8.06 -1.09 4.93
CA ILE A 90 -8.71 -1.53 3.68
C ILE A 90 -9.74 -2.63 3.95
N TRP A 91 -9.37 -3.62 4.76
CA TRP A 91 -10.26 -4.71 5.12
C TRP A 91 -11.53 -4.21 5.80
N LYS A 92 -11.41 -3.30 6.78
CA LYS A 92 -12.56 -2.71 7.49
C LYS A 92 -13.44 -1.88 6.56
N ASP A 93 -12.83 -1.04 5.72
CA ASP A 93 -13.55 -0.17 4.78
C ASP A 93 -14.39 -1.00 3.81
N LEU A 94 -13.82 -2.06 3.24
CA LEU A 94 -14.51 -2.93 2.29
C LEU A 94 -15.53 -3.85 2.97
N TYR A 95 -15.21 -4.40 4.15
CA TYR A 95 -16.13 -5.24 4.90
C TYR A 95 -17.37 -4.47 5.38
N ALA A 96 -17.24 -3.16 5.61
CA ALA A 96 -18.35 -2.29 5.97
C ALA A 96 -19.29 -1.96 4.79
N MET A 97 -18.92 -2.31 3.55
CA MET A 97 -19.77 -2.05 2.39
C MET A 97 -20.96 -3.00 2.34
N ASN A 98 -22.14 -2.47 2.00
CA ASN A 98 -23.35 -3.28 1.81
C ASN A 98 -23.12 -4.34 0.73
N HIS A 99 -23.67 -5.53 0.96
CA HIS A 99 -23.61 -6.70 0.07
C HIS A 99 -22.24 -7.38 -0.06
N VAL A 100 -21.22 -6.91 0.65
CA VAL A 100 -19.98 -7.66 0.85
C VAL A 100 -20.25 -8.80 1.84
N LEU A 101 -19.96 -10.02 1.42
CA LEU A 101 -20.18 -11.23 2.20
C LEU A 101 -18.92 -11.65 2.96
N ALA A 102 -17.75 -11.44 2.34
CA ALA A 102 -16.47 -11.77 2.93
C ALA A 102 -15.33 -10.94 2.31
N VAL A 103 -14.30 -10.69 3.10
CA VAL A 103 -13.04 -10.09 2.65
C VAL A 103 -11.91 -10.93 3.21
N ASN A 104 -11.11 -11.54 2.33
CA ASN A 104 -9.98 -12.40 2.69
C ASN A 104 -8.67 -11.78 2.20
N ILE A 105 -7.68 -11.67 3.09
CA ILE A 105 -6.34 -11.19 2.74
C ILE A 105 -5.43 -12.41 2.59
N ILE A 106 -4.84 -12.56 1.41
CA ILE A 106 -3.87 -13.60 1.10
C ILE A 106 -2.51 -12.92 0.97
N LYS A 107 -1.58 -13.24 1.89
CA LYS A 107 -0.20 -12.79 1.76
C LYS A 107 0.46 -13.54 0.61
N CYS A 108 0.84 -12.85 -0.44
CA CYS A 108 1.65 -13.43 -1.50
C CYS A 108 3.08 -13.50 -0.97
N SER A 109 3.39 -14.51 -0.16
CA SER A 109 4.76 -14.91 0.07
C SER A 109 5.31 -15.36 -1.28
N SER A 110 5.97 -14.45 -1.98
CA SER A 110 6.82 -14.68 -3.15
C SER A 110 6.57 -16.04 -3.81
N PHE A 111 5.68 -16.07 -4.81
CA PHE A 111 5.64 -17.14 -5.82
C PHE A 111 6.94 -17.07 -6.65
N LEU A 112 8.08 -17.27 -6.00
CA LEU A 112 9.42 -17.31 -6.56
C LEU A 112 10.23 -18.31 -5.74
N LYS A 113 10.08 -19.58 -6.11
CA LYS A 113 11.22 -20.37 -6.57
C LYS A 113 10.84 -21.06 -7.86
#